data_AF-A0A6L3F3S2-F1
#
_entry.id   AF-A0A6L3F3S2-F1
#
_cell.length_a   1.000
_cell.length_b   1.000
_cell.length_c   1.000
_cell.angle_alpha   90.00
_cell.angle_beta   90.00
_cell.angle_gamma   90.00
#
_symmetry.space_group_name_H-M   'P 1'
#
loop_
_entity.id
_entity.type
_entity.pdbx_description
1 polymer ?
#
loop_
_entity_poly.entity_id
_entity_poly.type
_entity_poly.pdbx_seq_one_letter_code
_entity_poly.pdbx_strand_id
1 'polypeptide(L)'
;KAMLAGGIIGVFIAAHATFAAEIGGCQAECGSGSGMAAAALVTLAGGSTQQAVNAASMALQNTLGMICDPVANRVEAPCLGKNVLAASNALACANMALSDYDPVIPLDEVVATMHEVGKQLPSTLRCTGLGGLSITKTSKEIEKRLALDASKFP
;
A
#
# COMPACT_ATOMS: atom_id res chain seq x y z
N LYS A 1 7.80 -20.28 -5.57
CA LYS A 1 8.94 -19.33 -5.59
C LYS A 1 8.48 -17.89 -5.44
N ALA A 2 7.66 -17.35 -6.34
CA ALA A 2 7.17 -15.96 -6.26
C ALA A 2 6.39 -15.63 -4.98
N MET A 3 5.43 -16.47 -4.58
CA MET A 3 4.69 -16.30 -3.32
C MET A 3 5.61 -16.30 -2.09
N LEU A 4 6.69 -17.08 -2.11
CA LEU A 4 7.68 -17.09 -1.02
C LEU A 4 8.45 -15.76 -0.99
N ALA A 5 8.91 -15.27 -2.14
CA ALA A 5 9.63 -14.00 -2.22
C ALA A 5 8.77 -12.83 -1.71
N GLY A 6 7.54 -12.69 -2.23
CA GLY A 6 6.61 -11.66 -1.74
C GLY A 6 6.23 -11.85 -0.27
N GLY A 7 6.01 -13.10 0.17
CA GLY A 7 5.70 -13.41 1.56
C GLY A 7 6.81 -13.01 2.53
N ILE A 8 8.08 -13.22 2.19
CA ILE A 8 9.22 -12.82 3.02
C ILE A 8 9.33 -11.30 3.16
N ILE A 9 9.08 -10.53 2.09
CA ILE A 9 8.96 -9.08 2.19
C ILE A 9 7.85 -8.70 3.18
N GLY A 10 6.71 -9.38 3.10
CA GLY A 10 5.61 -9.20 4.04
C GLY A 10 6.00 -9.51 5.50
N VAL A 11 6.83 -10.53 5.74
CA VAL A 11 7.36 -10.84 7.07
C VAL A 11 8.23 -9.70 7.61
N PHE A 12 9.11 -9.11 6.78
CA PHE A 12 9.92 -7.96 7.21
C PHE A 12 9.07 -6.75 7.56
N ILE A 13 8.03 -6.48 6.76
CA ILE A 13 7.06 -5.41 7.04
C ILE A 13 6.29 -5.69 8.34
N ALA A 14 5.81 -6.92 8.55
CA ALA A 14 5.09 -7.29 9.77
C ALA A 14 5.97 -7.18 11.02
N ALA A 15 7.26 -7.52 10.92
CA ALA A 15 8.18 -7.51 12.05
C ALA A 15 8.61 -6.10 12.48
N HIS A 16 8.69 -5.15 11.55
CA HIS A 16 9.28 -3.83 11.79
C HIS A 16 8.32 -2.65 11.56
N ALA A 17 7.13 -2.91 11.01
CA ALA A 17 6.13 -1.89 10.74
C ALA A 17 4.71 -2.42 11.06
N THR A 18 3.76 -2.28 10.15
CA THR A 18 2.37 -2.72 10.32
C THR A 18 1.69 -2.90 8.97
N PHE A 19 0.61 -3.69 8.95
CA PHE A 19 -0.35 -3.76 7.84
C PHE A 19 -1.66 -3.01 8.14
N ALA A 20 -1.79 -2.45 9.34
CA ALA A 20 -3.00 -1.77 9.79
C ALA A 20 -3.07 -0.34 9.23
N ALA A 21 -4.01 -0.06 8.33
CA ALA A 21 -4.17 1.28 7.77
C ALA A 21 -4.72 2.31 8.76
N GLU A 22 -5.35 1.87 9.85
CA GLU A 22 -5.72 2.72 10.98
C GLU A 22 -4.49 3.24 11.75
N ILE A 23 -3.35 2.57 11.63
CA ILE A 23 -2.06 2.99 12.22
C ILE A 23 -1.17 3.68 11.19
N GLY A 24 -1.01 3.08 10.01
CA GLY A 24 0.00 3.49 9.03
C GLY A 24 -0.53 4.17 7.78
N GLY A 25 -1.85 4.33 7.59
CA GLY A 25 -2.42 4.75 6.31
C GLY A 25 -2.33 3.66 5.23
N CYS A 26 -2.71 4.00 4.00
CA CYS A 26 -2.81 3.01 2.92
C CYS A 26 -1.43 2.56 2.38
N GLN A 27 -0.35 3.28 2.71
CA GLN A 27 1.01 2.78 2.52
C GLN A 27 1.24 1.43 3.23
N ALA A 28 0.60 1.20 4.39
CA ALA A 28 0.72 -0.04 5.15
C ALA A 28 -0.01 -1.23 4.48
N GLU A 29 -1.04 -0.94 3.67
CA GLU A 29 -1.83 -1.95 2.95
C GLU A 29 -1.38 -2.06 1.49
N CYS A 30 -1.75 -1.08 0.66
CA CYS A 30 -1.45 -1.07 -0.77
C CYS A 30 0.04 -0.86 -1.04
N GLY A 31 0.74 -0.05 -0.24
CA GLY A 31 2.19 0.12 -0.37
C GLY A 31 2.95 -1.18 -0.07
N SER A 32 2.65 -1.82 1.05
CA SER A 32 3.15 -3.15 1.39
C SER A 32 2.84 -4.19 0.30
N GLY A 33 1.60 -4.21 -0.20
CA GLY A 33 1.20 -5.07 -1.32
C GLY A 33 2.03 -4.80 -2.59
N SER A 34 2.34 -3.54 -2.88
CA SER A 34 3.23 -3.15 -3.98
C SER A 34 4.63 -3.72 -3.81
N GLY A 35 5.24 -3.56 -2.63
CA GLY A 35 6.57 -4.11 -2.32
C GLY A 35 6.64 -5.63 -2.40
N MET A 36 5.64 -6.31 -1.83
CA MET A 36 5.52 -7.78 -1.91
C MET A 36 5.37 -8.26 -3.36
N ALA A 37 4.53 -7.59 -4.16
CA ALA A 37 4.34 -7.92 -5.57
C ALA A 37 5.61 -7.67 -6.39
N ALA A 38 6.34 -6.58 -6.13
CA ALA A 38 7.56 -6.24 -6.86
C ALA A 38 8.62 -7.34 -6.72
N ALA A 39 8.87 -7.82 -5.50
CA ALA A 39 9.80 -8.94 -5.25
C ALA A 39 9.33 -10.25 -5.91
N ALA A 40 8.02 -10.51 -5.87
CA ALA A 40 7.43 -11.69 -6.51
C ALA A 40 7.61 -11.64 -8.04
N LEU A 41 7.40 -10.47 -8.66
CA LEU A 41 7.57 -10.25 -10.11
C LEU A 41 9.01 -10.43 -10.56
N VAL A 42 9.99 -9.86 -9.84
CA VAL A 42 11.43 -10.09 -10.12
C VAL A 42 11.76 -11.58 -10.06
N THR A 43 11.25 -12.28 -9.05
CA THR A 43 11.47 -13.72 -8.88
C THR A 43 10.86 -14.53 -10.04
N LEU A 44 9.68 -14.14 -10.54
CA LEU A 44 9.06 -14.78 -11.71
C LEU A 44 9.85 -14.53 -13.00
N ALA A 45 10.45 -13.35 -13.13
CA ALA A 45 11.28 -12.97 -14.26
C ALA A 45 12.69 -13.59 -14.23
N GLY A 46 13.03 -14.35 -13.19
CA GLY A 46 14.34 -14.99 -13.04
C GLY A 46 15.45 -14.08 -12.50
N GLY A 47 15.08 -12.93 -11.94
CA GLY A 47 16.03 -12.02 -11.29
C GLY A 47 16.61 -12.57 -9.99
N SER A 48 17.67 -11.92 -9.52
CA SER A 48 18.36 -12.31 -8.29
C SER A 48 17.57 -11.92 -7.03
N THR A 49 17.92 -12.53 -5.90
CA THR A 49 17.38 -12.14 -4.58
C THR A 49 17.62 -10.66 -4.28
N GLN A 50 18.80 -10.14 -4.62
CA GLN A 50 19.12 -8.73 -4.41
C GLN A 50 18.23 -7.82 -5.24
N GLN A 51 17.99 -8.17 -6.52
CA GLN A 51 17.06 -7.41 -7.36
C GLN A 51 15.63 -7.46 -6.80
N ALA A 52 15.19 -8.59 -6.25
CA ALA A 52 13.87 -8.69 -5.63
C ALA A 52 13.73 -7.78 -4.40
N VAL A 53 14.76 -7.72 -3.56
CA VAL A 53 14.83 -6.81 -2.40
C VAL A 53 14.87 -5.34 -2.85
N ASN A 54 15.66 -5.02 -3.88
CA ASN A 54 15.75 -3.67 -4.44
C ASN A 54 14.40 -3.22 -5.02
N ALA A 55 13.69 -4.10 -5.73
CA ALA A 55 12.36 -3.82 -6.26
C ALA A 55 11.35 -3.53 -5.15
N ALA A 56 11.37 -4.31 -4.07
CA ALA A 56 10.53 -4.07 -2.90
C ALA A 56 10.85 -2.72 -2.23
N SER A 57 12.14 -2.37 -2.11
CA SER A 57 12.56 -1.08 -1.56
C SER A 57 11.98 0.08 -2.36
N MET A 58 12.23 0.13 -3.68
CA MET A 58 11.72 1.20 -4.55
C MET A 58 10.19 1.29 -4.52
N ALA A 59 9.51 0.14 -4.55
CA ALA A 59 8.06 0.11 -4.53
C ALA A 59 7.49 0.74 -3.24
N LEU A 60 8.10 0.47 -2.09
CA LEU A 60 7.70 1.07 -0.82
C LEU A 60 8.03 2.57 -0.78
N GLN A 61 9.22 2.98 -1.24
CA GLN A 61 9.62 4.40 -1.32
C GLN A 61 8.56 5.25 -2.04
N ASN A 62 8.05 4.76 -3.17
CA ASN A 62 7.04 5.45 -3.99
C ASN A 62 5.66 5.58 -3.32
N THR A 63 5.44 4.90 -2.19
CA THR A 63 4.14 4.87 -1.51
C THR A 63 4.16 5.51 -0.13
N LEU A 64 5.31 6.00 0.34
CA LEU A 64 5.43 6.72 1.60
C LEU A 64 4.52 7.96 1.63
N GLY A 65 3.82 8.15 2.75
CA GLY A 65 2.84 9.21 2.98
C GLY A 65 1.43 8.89 2.46
N MET A 66 1.18 7.72 1.86
CA MET A 66 -0.13 7.40 1.29
C MET A 66 -1.19 7.24 2.40
N ILE A 67 -2.11 8.20 2.46
CA ILE A 67 -3.24 8.25 3.41
C ILE A 67 -4.31 7.20 3.09
N CYS A 68 -5.22 6.93 4.03
CA CYS A 68 -6.38 6.04 3.82
C CYS A 68 -7.70 6.78 4.08
N ASP A 69 -8.39 7.15 3.00
CA ASP A 69 -9.54 8.05 2.99
C ASP A 69 -10.70 7.50 2.14
N PRO A 70 -11.31 6.37 2.52
CA PRO A 70 -12.35 5.70 1.73
C PRO A 70 -13.60 6.59 1.54
N VAL A 71 -14.08 6.69 0.31
CA VAL A 71 -15.35 7.33 -0.04
C VAL A 71 -16.50 6.51 0.54
N ALA A 72 -17.48 7.20 1.12
CA ALA A 72 -18.63 6.62 1.81
C ALA A 72 -18.26 5.59 2.89
N ASN A 73 -17.03 5.66 3.43
CA ASN A 73 -16.48 4.69 4.36
C ASN A 73 -16.56 3.23 3.85
N ARG A 74 -16.36 3.03 2.54
CA ARG A 74 -16.36 1.71 1.89
C ARG A 74 -15.00 1.44 1.25
N VAL A 75 -14.60 0.16 1.26
CA VAL A 75 -13.35 -0.31 0.64
C VAL A 75 -13.54 -0.48 -0.86
N GLU A 76 -13.83 0.62 -1.56
CA GLU A 76 -14.12 0.63 -2.99
C GLU A 76 -13.39 1.78 -3.69
N ALA A 77 -13.80 3.02 -3.44
CA ALA A 77 -13.14 4.20 -3.96
C ALA A 77 -12.44 4.97 -2.82
N PRO A 78 -11.16 5.37 -2.94
CA PRO A 78 -10.21 5.07 -4.01
C PRO A 78 -9.48 3.72 -3.85
N CYS A 79 -9.89 2.83 -2.93
CA CYS A 79 -9.18 1.59 -2.61
C CYS A 79 -8.84 0.71 -3.84
N LEU A 80 -9.79 0.55 -4.78
CA LEU A 80 -9.54 -0.15 -6.05
C LEU A 80 -8.48 0.56 -6.89
N GLY A 81 -8.57 1.88 -7.02
CA GLY A 81 -7.58 2.69 -7.72
C GLY A 81 -6.20 2.61 -7.08
N LYS A 82 -6.11 2.55 -5.74
CA LYS A 82 -4.86 2.36 -5.00
C LYS A 82 -4.26 0.98 -5.23
N ASN A 83 -5.06 -0.07 -5.40
CA ASN A 83 -4.58 -1.39 -5.82
C ASN A 83 -4.03 -1.39 -7.24
N VAL A 84 -4.71 -0.71 -8.18
CA VAL A 84 -4.21 -0.53 -9.55
C VAL A 84 -2.88 0.22 -9.55
N LEU A 85 -2.78 1.31 -8.78
CA LEU A 85 -1.55 2.07 -8.61
C LEU A 85 -0.43 1.20 -8.02
N ALA A 86 -0.72 0.43 -6.97
CA ALA A 86 0.23 -0.47 -6.32
C ALA A 86 0.75 -1.55 -7.28
N ALA A 87 -0.12 -2.14 -8.10
CA ALA A 87 0.27 -3.14 -9.09
C ALA A 87 1.16 -2.55 -10.20
N SER A 88 0.79 -1.38 -10.72
CA SER A 88 1.58 -0.67 -11.74
C SER A 88 2.96 -0.26 -11.21
N ASN A 89 3.00 0.26 -9.98
CA ASN A 89 4.24 0.61 -9.29
C ASN A 89 5.14 -0.62 -9.09
N ALA A 90 4.57 -1.74 -8.65
CA ALA A 90 5.31 -2.99 -8.45
C ALA A 90 5.96 -3.49 -9.75
N LEU A 91 5.22 -3.45 -10.86
CA LEU A 91 5.73 -3.84 -12.18
C LEU A 91 6.86 -2.91 -12.65
N ALA A 92 6.69 -1.60 -12.49
CA ALA A 92 7.73 -0.63 -12.85
C ALA A 92 9.01 -0.84 -12.03
N CYS A 93 8.91 -0.99 -10.71
CA CYS A 93 10.04 -1.22 -9.83
C CYS A 93 10.72 -2.59 -10.09
N ALA A 94 9.96 -3.62 -10.45
CA ALA A 94 10.53 -4.90 -10.87
C ALA A 94 11.38 -4.76 -12.14
N ASN A 95 10.89 -4.04 -13.16
CA ASN A 95 11.65 -3.78 -14.39
C ASN A 95 12.92 -2.96 -14.13
N MET A 96 12.83 -1.95 -13.26
CA MET A 96 14.00 -1.15 -12.86
C MET A 96 15.04 -2.02 -12.16
N ALA A 97 14.63 -2.85 -11.19
CA ALA A 97 15.54 -3.73 -10.47
C ALA A 97 16.20 -4.78 -11.36
N LEU A 98 15.46 -5.35 -12.33
CA LEU A 98 16.00 -6.28 -13.33
C LEU A 98 17.03 -5.64 -14.27
N SER A 99 17.00 -4.31 -14.38
CA SER A 99 18.00 -3.52 -15.12
C SER A 99 19.15 -3.03 -14.23
N ASP A 100 19.30 -3.61 -13.04
CA ASP A 100 20.30 -3.26 -12.01
C ASP A 100 20.26 -1.78 -11.59
N TYR A 101 19.08 -1.18 -11.62
CA TYR A 101 18.88 0.16 -11.06
C TYR A 101 19.10 0.15 -9.54
N ASP A 102 19.88 1.12 -9.05
CA ASP A 102 20.19 1.29 -7.64
C ASP A 102 18.97 1.88 -6.89
N PRO A 103 18.41 1.18 -5.89
CA PRO A 103 17.29 1.70 -5.10
C PRO A 103 17.68 2.90 -4.21
N VAL A 104 18.97 3.23 -4.10
CA VAL A 104 19.59 4.28 -3.26
C VAL A 104 19.44 4.04 -1.76
N ILE A 105 18.25 3.66 -1.29
CA ILE A 105 17.94 3.37 0.10
C ILE A 105 17.63 1.87 0.25
N PRO A 106 18.26 1.16 1.20
CA PRO A 106 18.01 -0.27 1.41
C PRO A 106 16.64 -0.52 2.04
N LEU A 107 16.10 -1.73 1.84
CA LEU A 107 14.72 -2.07 2.20
C LEU A 107 14.40 -1.88 3.69
N ASP A 108 15.32 -2.23 4.57
CA ASP A 108 15.16 -2.13 6.03
C ASP A 108 14.95 -0.68 6.47
N GLU A 109 15.74 0.26 5.94
CA GLU A 109 15.56 1.70 6.17
C GLU A 109 14.22 2.19 5.64
N VAL A 110 13.77 1.71 4.47
CA VAL A 110 12.47 2.08 3.90
C VAL A 110 11.31 1.55 4.73
N VAL A 111 11.40 0.31 5.24
CA VAL A 111 10.36 -0.28 6.12
C VAL A 111 10.28 0.49 7.44
N ALA A 112 11.42 0.82 8.06
CA ALA A 112 11.45 1.63 9.26
C ALA A 112 10.86 3.04 9.01
N THR A 113 11.23 3.65 7.88
CA THR A 113 10.70 4.96 7.46
C THR A 113 9.19 4.89 7.23
N MET A 114 8.69 3.84 6.59
CA MET A 114 7.26 3.62 6.40
C MET A 114 6.53 3.60 7.76
N HIS A 115 7.07 2.89 8.76
CA HIS A 115 6.48 2.88 10.09
C HIS A 115 6.42 4.27 10.73
N GLU A 116 7.52 5.02 10.69
CA GLU A 116 7.61 6.35 11.29
C GLU A 116 6.73 7.38 10.57
N VAL A 117 6.70 7.39 9.23
CA VAL A 117 5.78 8.22 8.45
C VAL A 117 4.33 7.91 8.81
N GLY A 118 3.99 6.62 8.95
CA GLY A 118 2.66 6.19 9.37
C GLY A 118 2.24 6.77 10.72
N LYS A 119 3.14 6.74 11.71
CA LYS A 119 2.91 7.35 13.04
C LYS A 119 2.71 8.86 12.98
N GLN A 120 3.34 9.54 12.02
CA GLN A 120 3.24 10.98 11.84
C GLN A 120 1.98 11.42 11.06
N LEU A 121 1.33 10.50 10.33
CA LEU A 121 0.06 10.82 9.67
C LEU A 121 -0.99 11.25 10.70
N PRO A 122 -1.74 12.34 10.47
CA PRO A 122 -2.87 12.68 11.34
C PRO A 122 -3.86 11.52 11.41
N SER A 123 -4.40 11.24 12.61
CA SER A 123 -5.36 10.13 12.81
C SER A 123 -6.60 10.24 11.92
N THR A 124 -6.96 11.46 11.49
CA THR A 124 -8.07 11.74 10.57
C THR A 124 -7.79 11.35 9.12
N LEU A 125 -6.52 11.19 8.73
CA LEU A 125 -6.09 10.77 7.38
C LEU A 125 -5.66 9.29 7.34
N ARG A 126 -5.89 8.57 8.42
CA ARG A 126 -5.81 7.11 8.48
C ARG A 126 -7.20 6.53 8.24
N CYS A 127 -7.33 5.20 8.22
CA CYS A 127 -8.58 4.47 7.91
C CYS A 127 -9.68 4.64 8.99
N THR A 128 -10.02 5.88 9.34
CA THR A 128 -10.96 6.27 10.40
C THR A 128 -12.23 6.94 9.83
N GLY A 129 -12.20 7.34 8.56
CA GLY A 129 -13.32 8.02 7.90
C GLY A 129 -13.56 9.45 8.37
N LEU A 130 -12.62 10.04 9.11
CA LEU A 130 -12.73 11.36 9.75
C LEU A 130 -12.10 12.50 8.93
N GLY A 131 -11.49 12.20 7.77
CA GLY A 131 -10.79 13.18 6.94
C GLY A 131 -10.68 12.76 5.48
N GLY A 132 -9.92 13.53 4.70
CA GLY A 132 -9.69 13.27 3.28
C GLY A 132 -10.98 13.19 2.45
N LEU A 133 -11.02 12.29 1.47
CA LEU A 133 -12.19 12.08 0.63
C LEU A 133 -13.43 11.64 1.43
N SER A 134 -13.26 10.96 2.57
CA SER A 134 -14.35 10.41 3.38
C SER A 134 -15.36 11.46 3.86
N ILE A 135 -14.91 12.69 4.12
CA ILE A 135 -15.75 13.79 4.64
C ILE A 135 -16.28 14.75 3.56
N THR A 136 -15.93 14.52 2.29
CA THR A 136 -16.42 15.36 1.20
C THR A 136 -17.94 15.29 1.07
N LYS A 137 -18.56 16.37 0.57
CA LYS A 137 -20.01 16.45 0.37
C LYS A 137 -20.55 15.25 -0.40
N THR A 138 -19.93 14.93 -1.53
CA THR A 138 -20.32 13.80 -2.38
C THR A 138 -20.14 12.45 -1.68
N SER A 139 -19.05 12.26 -0.93
CA SER A 139 -18.86 11.04 -0.12
C SER A 139 -19.99 10.84 0.88
N LYS A 140 -20.37 11.89 1.62
CA LYS A 140 -21.46 11.84 2.60
C LYS A 140 -22.84 11.67 1.98
N GLU A 141 -23.08 12.21 0.80
CA GLU A 141 -24.31 11.97 0.04
C GLU A 141 -24.41 10.50 -0.43
N ILE A 142 -23.31 9.93 -0.92
CA ILE A 142 -23.25 8.51 -1.31
C ILE A 142 -23.45 7.61 -0.09
N GLU A 143 -22.79 7.91 1.04
CA GLU A 143 -22.93 7.16 2.30
C GLU A 143 -24.40 7.06 2.74
N LYS A 144 -25.10 8.21 2.74
CA LYS A 144 -26.54 8.27 3.07
C LYS A 144 -27.39 7.44 2.11
N ARG A 145 -27.14 7.55 0.79
CA ARG A 145 -27.88 6.79 -0.23
C ARG A 145 -27.72 5.29 -0.03
N LEU A 146 -26.48 4.84 0.18
CA LEU A 146 -26.18 3.42 0.41
C LEU A 146 -26.77 2.89 1.73
N ALA A 147 -26.82 3.71 2.78
CA ALA A 147 -27.47 3.34 4.05
C ALA A 147 -28.98 3.15 3.88
N LEU A 148 -29.65 4.01 3.10
CA LEU A 148 -31.07 3.87 2.77
C LEU A 148 -31.35 2.63 1.93
N ASP A 149 -30.48 2.30 0.97
CA ASP A 149 -30.64 1.09 0.15
C ASP A 149 -30.38 -0.19 0.95
N ALA A 150 -29.44 -0.17 1.91
CA ALA A 150 -29.22 -1.31 2.81
C ALA A 150 -30.45 -1.60 3.69
N SER A 151 -31.21 -0.57 4.09
CA SER A 151 -32.45 -0.75 4.86
C SER A 151 -33.60 -1.42 4.07
N LYS A 152 -33.44 -1.61 2.76
CA LYS A 152 -34.42 -2.29 1.90
C LYS A 152 -34.24 -3.82 1.88
N PHE A 153 -33.15 -4.34 2.43
CA PHE A 153 -32.88 -5.77 2.52
C PHE A 153 -32.85 -6.20 4.00
N PRO A 154 -33.76 -7.09 4.44
CA PRO A 154 -33.85 -7.55 5.83
C PRO A 154 -32.67 -8.44 6.24
#